data_AF-A0A845EWG4-F1
#
_entry.id   AF-A0A845EWG4-F1
#
_cell.length_a   1.000
_cell.length_b   1.000
_cell.length_c   1.000
_cell.angle_alpha   90.00
_cell.angle_beta   90.00
_cell.angle_gamma   90.00
#
_symmetry.space_group_name_H-M   'P 1'
#
loop_
_entity.id
_entity.type
_entity.pdbx_description
1 polymer ?
#
loop_
_entity_poly.entity_id
_entity_poly.type
_entity_poly.pdbx_seq_one_letter_code
_entity_poly.pdbx_strand_id
1 'polypeptide(L)'
;MKRQSIFPGVLFIGIGLYYLFQTLNLPFSDHLMNWQVILIVIGFAMIIQGSITKEGNMLFPGILLLGLGVHFYFVNKIAVWPESWGMYTLILSAAYLVTYYKTKKTGLVPGLLLLALSIIELLYSGLELWLNSTFSFVGKFWPIALILIGIYLVTKKK
;
A
#
# COMPACT_ATOMS: atom_id res chain seq x y z
N MET A 1 -5.26 15.49 -28.70
CA MET A 1 -3.82 15.22 -28.47
C MET A 1 -3.70 14.11 -27.43
N LYS A 2 -3.05 12.97 -27.75
CA LYS A 2 -2.91 11.84 -26.81
C LYS A 2 -2.12 12.31 -25.59
N ARG A 3 -2.70 12.26 -24.39
CA ARG A 3 -1.99 12.49 -23.12
C ARG A 3 -0.89 11.44 -23.02
N GLN A 4 0.35 11.81 -23.34
CA GLN A 4 1.49 10.93 -23.11
C GLN A 4 1.69 10.82 -21.60
N SER A 5 1.70 9.59 -21.09
CA SER A 5 1.99 9.32 -19.69
C SER A 5 3.48 9.52 -19.47
N ILE A 6 3.89 10.31 -18.47
CA ILE A 6 5.29 10.43 -18.07
C ILE A 6 5.73 9.28 -17.16
N PHE A 7 4.77 8.46 -16.69
CA PHE A 7 5.02 7.30 -15.84
C PHE A 7 6.12 6.37 -16.37
N PRO A 8 6.13 5.93 -17.65
CA PRO A 8 7.19 5.06 -18.14
C PRO A 8 8.58 5.72 -18.04
N GLY A 9 8.68 7.02 -18.34
CA GLY A 9 9.93 7.77 -18.23
C GLY A 9 10.44 7.84 -16.78
N VAL A 10 9.55 8.20 -15.84
CA VAL A 10 9.91 8.27 -14.41
C VAL A 10 10.29 6.89 -13.87
N LEU A 11 9.56 5.84 -14.30
CA LEU A 11 9.86 4.46 -13.91
C LEU A 11 11.23 4.02 -14.45
N PHE A 12 11.54 4.28 -15.72
CA PHE A 12 12.85 3.96 -16.30
C PHE A 12 13.98 4.73 -15.62
N ILE A 13 13.77 5.99 -15.23
CA ILE A 13 14.76 6.75 -14.45
C ILE A 13 14.99 6.06 -13.11
N GLY A 14 13.94 5.70 -12.37
CA GLY A 14 14.06 5.04 -11.07
C GLY A 14 14.75 3.67 -11.15
N ILE A 15 14.37 2.85 -12.13
CA ILE A 15 14.99 1.53 -12.37
C ILE A 15 16.43 1.69 -12.84
N GLY A 16 16.70 2.65 -13.74
CA GLY A 16 18.05 2.95 -14.21
C GLY A 16 18.98 3.38 -13.08
N LEU A 17 18.50 4.24 -12.18
CA LEU A 17 19.23 4.61 -10.97
C LEU A 17 19.49 3.38 -10.09
N TYR A 18 18.48 2.54 -9.84
CA TYR A 18 18.64 1.30 -9.07
C TYR A 18 19.80 0.43 -9.59
N TYR A 19 19.83 0.15 -10.91
CA TYR A 19 20.90 -0.64 -11.52
C TYR A 19 22.25 0.10 -11.60
N LEU A 20 22.24 1.43 -11.71
CA LEU A 20 23.47 2.22 -11.67
C LEU A 20 24.15 2.14 -10.30
N PHE A 21 23.38 2.25 -9.22
CA PHE A 21 23.88 2.05 -7.85
C PHE A 21 24.48 0.65 -7.66
N GLN A 22 23.84 -0.38 -8.24
CA GLN A 22 24.38 -1.75 -8.26
C GLN A 22 25.73 -1.81 -9.00
N THR A 23 25.81 -1.21 -10.19
CA THR A 23 27.00 -1.31 -11.06
C THR A 23 28.22 -0.59 -10.46
N LEU A 24 27.98 0.52 -9.75
CA LEU A 24 29.04 1.31 -9.11
C LEU A 24 29.54 0.70 -7.78
N ASN A 25 28.94 -0.40 -7.31
CA ASN A 25 29.27 -1.09 -6.07
C ASN A 25 29.40 -0.13 -4.86
N LEU A 26 28.49 0.83 -4.78
CA LEU A 26 28.50 1.85 -3.73
C LEU A 26 28.21 1.21 -2.37
N PRO A 27 28.77 1.74 -1.26
CA PRO A 27 28.37 1.32 0.06
C PRO A 27 26.84 1.45 0.21
N PHE A 28 26.22 0.50 0.92
CA PHE A 28 24.76 0.34 1.07
C PHE A 28 24.00 -0.24 -0.16
N SER A 29 24.68 -0.66 -1.23
CA SER A 29 24.05 -1.35 -2.38
C SER A 29 23.17 -2.52 -1.96
N ASP A 30 23.65 -3.36 -1.05
CA ASP A 30 22.96 -4.57 -0.59
C ASP A 30 21.66 -4.25 0.17
N HIS A 31 21.61 -3.07 0.82
CA HIS A 31 20.40 -2.62 1.49
C HIS A 31 19.36 -2.10 0.50
N LEU A 32 19.80 -1.53 -0.61
CA LEU A 32 18.94 -0.96 -1.66
C LEU A 32 18.43 -2.03 -2.63
N MET A 33 19.13 -3.17 -2.77
CA MET A 33 18.78 -4.24 -3.70
C MET A 33 17.75 -5.24 -3.17
N ASN A 34 16.58 -4.74 -2.77
CA ASN A 34 15.48 -5.57 -2.32
C ASN A 34 14.16 -5.22 -3.03
N TRP A 35 13.24 -6.17 -3.11
CA TRP A 35 11.94 -6.02 -3.77
C TRP A 35 11.12 -4.85 -3.20
N GLN A 36 11.33 -4.51 -1.94
CA GLN A 36 10.72 -3.35 -1.29
C GLN A 36 11.12 -2.02 -1.96
N VAL A 37 12.37 -1.89 -2.42
CA VAL A 37 12.84 -0.68 -3.11
C VAL A 37 12.20 -0.57 -4.50
N ILE A 38 11.98 -1.70 -5.18
CA ILE A 38 11.23 -1.73 -6.45
C ILE A 38 9.80 -1.22 -6.23
N LEU A 39 9.13 -1.66 -5.15
CA LEU A 39 7.79 -1.14 -4.80
C LEU A 39 7.81 0.36 -4.52
N ILE A 40 8.82 0.84 -3.79
CA ILE A 40 9.01 2.27 -3.50
C ILE A 40 9.17 3.05 -4.82
N VAL A 41 10.02 2.59 -5.75
CA VAL A 41 10.27 3.25 -7.03
C VAL A 41 9.01 3.29 -7.90
N ILE A 42 8.30 2.17 -8.03
CA ILE A 42 7.05 2.11 -8.80
C ILE A 42 6.00 3.02 -8.16
N GLY A 43 5.84 2.94 -6.83
CA GLY A 43 4.92 3.79 -6.07
C GLY A 43 5.20 5.27 -6.29
N PHE A 44 6.46 5.69 -6.21
CA PHE A 44 6.89 7.06 -6.47
C PHE A 44 6.53 7.52 -7.90
N ALA A 45 6.82 6.70 -8.90
CA ALA A 45 6.51 7.01 -10.29
C ALA A 45 5.00 7.18 -10.52
N MET A 46 4.19 6.31 -9.91
CA MET A 46 2.72 6.40 -9.97
C MET A 46 2.18 7.64 -9.25
N ILE A 47 2.76 8.02 -8.10
CA ILE A 47 2.38 9.24 -7.37
C ILE A 47 2.68 10.48 -8.22
N ILE A 48 3.86 10.55 -8.85
CA ILE A 48 4.23 11.68 -9.73
C ILE A 48 3.22 11.79 -10.88
N GLN A 49 2.94 10.69 -11.59
CA GLN A 49 1.97 10.67 -12.67
C GLN A 49 0.55 11.03 -12.19
N GLY A 50 0.14 10.48 -11.06
CA GLY A 50 -1.15 10.74 -10.42
C GLY A 50 -1.31 12.19 -9.96
N SER A 51 -0.22 12.84 -9.53
CA SER A 51 -0.25 14.23 -9.06
C SER A 51 -0.40 15.24 -10.20
N ILE A 52 0.16 14.93 -11.37
CA ILE A 52 0.13 15.79 -12.56
C ILE A 52 -1.17 15.60 -13.35
N THR A 53 -1.75 14.40 -13.33
CA THR A 53 -3.02 14.14 -14.01
C THR A 53 -4.21 14.69 -13.22
N LYS A 54 -5.13 15.38 -13.91
CA LYS A 54 -6.37 15.90 -13.29
C LYS A 54 -7.24 14.80 -12.66
N GLU A 55 -7.18 13.59 -13.21
CA GLU A 55 -8.03 12.49 -12.74
C GLU A 55 -7.46 11.79 -11.50
N GLY A 56 -6.16 11.89 -11.23
CA GLY A 56 -5.54 11.30 -10.05
C GLY A 56 -5.54 9.77 -10.01
N ASN A 57 -5.88 9.08 -11.11
CA ASN A 57 -6.09 7.62 -11.13
C ASN A 57 -4.90 6.79 -10.63
N MET A 58 -3.68 7.31 -10.73
CA MET A 58 -2.46 6.63 -10.26
C MET A 58 -2.05 6.98 -8.82
N LEU A 59 -2.71 7.95 -8.17
CA LEU A 59 -2.37 8.33 -6.79
C LEU A 59 -2.65 7.19 -5.81
N PHE A 60 -3.85 6.62 -5.86
CA PHE A 60 -4.24 5.55 -4.95
C PHE A 60 -3.27 4.35 -5.01
N PRO A 61 -3.06 3.71 -6.19
CA PRO A 61 -2.12 2.60 -6.27
C PRO A 61 -0.67 3.03 -5.99
N GLY A 62 -0.28 4.25 -6.33
CA GLY A 62 1.07 4.76 -6.05
C GLY A 62 1.37 4.91 -4.56
N ILE A 63 0.45 5.47 -3.79
CA ILE A 63 0.58 5.64 -2.33
C ILE A 63 0.56 4.28 -1.64
N LEU A 64 -0.30 3.36 -2.11
CA LEU A 64 -0.39 2.02 -1.56
C LEU A 64 0.92 1.24 -1.77
N LEU A 65 1.49 1.26 -2.99
CA LEU A 65 2.76 0.61 -3.28
C LEU A 65 3.93 1.25 -2.53
N LEU A 66 3.96 2.59 -2.48
CA LEU A 66 4.99 3.31 -1.74
C LEU A 66 4.93 2.97 -0.24
N GLY A 67 3.74 3.04 0.36
CA GLY A 67 3.53 2.75 1.78
C GLY A 67 3.89 1.32 2.14
N LEU A 68 3.49 0.34 1.33
CA LEU A 68 3.86 -1.07 1.53
C LEU A 68 5.36 -1.29 1.38
N GLY A 69 5.99 -0.72 0.34
CA GLY A 69 7.43 -0.79 0.14
C GLY A 69 8.20 -0.22 1.33
N VAL A 70 7.80 0.96 1.83
CA VAL A 70 8.37 1.58 3.03
C VAL A 70 8.17 0.69 4.26
N HIS A 71 6.95 0.21 4.51
CA HIS A 71 6.67 -0.63 5.67
C HIS A 71 7.49 -1.93 5.66
N PHE A 72 7.51 -2.68 4.56
CA PHE A 72 8.29 -3.92 4.45
C PHE A 72 9.80 -3.68 4.47
N TYR A 73 10.25 -2.48 4.09
CA TYR A 73 11.67 -2.13 4.16
C TYR A 73 12.11 -1.89 5.61
N PHE A 74 11.26 -1.22 6.40
CA PHE A 74 11.61 -0.82 7.77
C PHE A 74 11.25 -1.82 8.85
N VAL A 75 10.25 -2.69 8.64
CA VAL A 75 9.80 -3.66 9.65
C VAL A 75 10.94 -4.57 10.16
N ASN A 76 11.88 -4.92 9.28
CA ASN A 76 13.04 -5.76 9.64
C ASN A 76 14.30 -4.95 10.01
N LYS A 77 14.25 -3.61 9.98
CA LYS A 77 15.43 -2.74 10.17
C LYS A 77 15.32 -1.81 11.37
N ILE A 78 14.12 -1.47 11.80
CA ILE A 78 13.86 -0.53 12.88
C ILE A 78 13.09 -1.24 13.98
N ALA A 79 13.70 -1.45 15.14
CA ALA A 79 13.10 -2.19 16.26
C ALA A 79 11.81 -1.56 16.81
N VAL A 80 11.63 -0.25 16.64
CA VAL A 80 10.42 0.48 17.08
C VAL A 80 9.35 0.57 15.98
N TRP A 81 9.58 -0.02 14.80
CA TRP A 81 8.62 0.03 13.71
C TRP A 81 7.46 -0.94 13.98
N PRO A 82 6.20 -0.53 13.85
CA PRO A 82 5.07 -1.41 14.16
C PRO A 82 5.00 -2.59 13.19
N GLU A 83 5.00 -3.81 13.73
CA GLU A 83 4.71 -5.07 13.01
C GLU A 83 3.27 -5.51 13.30
N SER A 84 2.33 -4.60 13.07
CA SER A 84 0.92 -4.80 13.36
C SER A 84 0.07 -4.56 12.11
N TRP A 85 -1.13 -5.14 12.06
CA TRP A 85 -1.98 -5.01 10.88
C TRP A 85 -2.58 -3.60 10.72
N GLY A 86 -2.54 -2.81 11.79
CA GLY A 86 -2.88 -1.38 11.79
C GLY A 86 -2.02 -0.56 10.85
N MET A 87 -0.80 -0.99 10.51
CA MET A 87 0.00 -0.34 9.47
C MET A 87 -0.60 -0.52 8.08
N TYR A 88 -1.17 -1.69 7.76
CA TYR A 88 -1.82 -1.90 6.46
C TYR A 88 -3.06 -1.03 6.32
N THR A 89 -3.87 -0.91 7.37
CA THR A 89 -5.04 -0.01 7.38
C THR A 89 -4.62 1.46 7.37
N LEU A 90 -3.50 1.84 7.99
CA LEU A 90 -2.92 3.17 7.90
C LEU A 90 -2.56 3.54 6.46
N ILE A 91 -1.82 2.65 5.78
CA ILE A 91 -1.38 2.85 4.39
C ILE A 91 -2.60 2.96 3.47
N LEU A 92 -3.59 2.09 3.66
CA LEU A 92 -4.83 2.12 2.87
C LEU A 92 -5.63 3.40 3.12
N SER A 93 -5.71 3.85 4.39
CA SER A 93 -6.32 5.13 4.75
C SER A 93 -5.61 6.29 4.05
N ALA A 94 -4.28 6.35 4.11
CA ALA A 94 -3.49 7.40 3.45
C ALA A 94 -3.75 7.42 1.93
N ALA A 95 -3.80 6.26 1.29
CA ALA A 95 -4.10 6.15 -0.14
C ALA A 95 -5.47 6.75 -0.48
N TYR A 96 -6.51 6.46 0.31
CA TYR A 96 -7.84 7.04 0.14
C TYR A 96 -7.86 8.56 0.41
N LEU A 97 -7.29 9.01 1.52
CA LEU A 97 -7.36 10.40 1.97
C LEU A 97 -6.60 11.35 1.04
N VAL A 98 -5.39 10.98 0.61
CA VAL A 98 -4.59 11.81 -0.31
C VAL A 98 -5.24 11.84 -1.70
N THR A 99 -5.76 10.71 -2.18
CA THR A 99 -6.47 10.66 -3.47
C THR A 99 -7.75 11.50 -3.41
N TYR A 100 -8.49 11.44 -2.31
CA TYR A 100 -9.65 12.31 -2.07
C TYR A 100 -9.24 13.78 -2.00
N TYR A 101 -8.15 14.11 -1.31
CA TYR A 101 -7.68 15.49 -1.18
C TYR A 101 -7.38 16.11 -2.56
N LYS A 102 -6.78 15.34 -3.48
CA LYS A 102 -6.51 15.77 -4.85
C LYS A 102 -7.76 15.82 -5.73
N THR A 103 -8.56 14.75 -5.74
CA THR A 103 -9.62 14.55 -6.74
C THR A 103 -10.97 15.11 -6.32
N LYS A 104 -11.20 15.28 -5.00
CA LYS A 104 -12.47 15.66 -4.36
C LYS A 104 -13.66 14.76 -4.73
N LYS A 105 -13.42 13.55 -5.25
CA LYS A 105 -14.47 12.63 -5.71
C LYS A 105 -15.00 11.75 -4.58
N THR A 106 -14.25 10.69 -4.26
CA THR A 106 -14.66 9.63 -3.35
C THR A 106 -13.45 9.16 -2.55
N GLY A 107 -13.67 8.56 -1.38
CA GLY A 107 -12.60 8.03 -0.53
C GLY A 107 -12.49 8.66 0.86
N LEU A 108 -13.15 9.79 1.14
CA LEU A 108 -13.08 10.43 2.46
C LEU A 108 -13.61 9.52 3.58
N VAL A 109 -14.84 9.02 3.43
CA VAL A 109 -15.48 8.15 4.42
C VAL A 109 -14.68 6.87 4.69
N PRO A 110 -14.35 6.04 3.68
CA PRO A 110 -13.53 4.84 3.93
C PRO A 110 -12.14 5.20 4.45
N GLY A 111 -11.54 6.30 3.99
CA GLY A 111 -10.24 6.77 4.49
C GLY A 111 -10.27 7.13 5.97
N LEU A 112 -11.29 7.86 6.45
CA LEU A 112 -11.44 8.23 7.86
C LEU A 112 -11.76 7.01 8.74
N LEU A 113 -12.61 6.10 8.28
CA LEU A 113 -12.93 4.87 9.02
C LEU A 113 -11.67 4.00 9.19
N LEU A 114 -10.89 3.82 8.12
CA LEU A 114 -9.63 3.09 8.17
C LEU A 114 -8.59 3.80 9.04
N LEU A 115 -8.56 5.14 9.03
CA LEU A 115 -7.67 5.91 9.89
C LEU A 115 -7.98 5.68 11.37
N ALA A 116 -9.27 5.78 11.74
CA ALA A 116 -9.71 5.52 13.10
C ALA A 116 -9.35 4.09 13.53
N LEU A 117 -9.62 3.10 12.66
CA LEU A 117 -9.29 1.69 12.94
C LEU A 117 -7.78 1.48 13.12
N SER A 118 -6.97 2.09 12.27
CA SER A 118 -5.51 2.04 12.36
C SER A 118 -4.98 2.63 13.66
N ILE A 119 -5.48 3.81 14.05
CA ILE A 119 -5.07 4.49 15.28
C ILE A 119 -5.44 3.63 16.51
N ILE A 120 -6.64 3.06 16.53
CA ILE A 120 -7.07 2.20 17.64
C ILE A 120 -6.15 0.99 17.73
N GLU A 121 -5.85 0.31 16.63
CA GLU A 121 -5.00 -0.87 16.65
C GLU A 121 -3.56 -0.55 17.08
N LEU A 122 -2.97 0.51 16.53
CA LEU A 122 -1.58 0.89 16.81
C LEU A 122 -1.36 1.36 18.25
N LEU A 123 -2.40 1.90 18.89
CA LEU A 123 -2.33 2.40 20.26
C LEU A 123 -2.88 1.41 21.30
N TYR A 124 -3.74 0.47 20.91
CA TYR A 124 -4.41 -0.45 21.81
C TYR A 124 -4.20 -1.91 21.42
N SER A 125 -3.25 -2.55 22.09
CA SER A 125 -2.92 -3.98 21.92
C SER A 125 -4.05 -4.94 22.31
N GLY A 126 -5.03 -4.49 23.10
CA GLY A 126 -6.18 -5.32 23.49
C GLY A 126 -7.14 -5.63 22.34
N LEU A 127 -7.10 -4.87 21.24
CA LEU A 127 -7.99 -5.09 20.10
C LEU A 127 -7.68 -6.40 19.37
N GLU A 128 -6.39 -6.73 19.24
CA GLU A 128 -5.95 -7.99 18.62
C GLU A 128 -6.33 -9.20 19.48
N LEU A 129 -6.13 -9.09 20.80
CA LEU A 129 -6.55 -10.12 21.77
C LEU A 129 -8.07 -10.32 21.77
N TRP A 130 -8.83 -9.22 21.74
CA TRP A 130 -10.29 -9.26 21.66
C TRP A 130 -10.75 -9.91 20.36
N LEU A 131 -10.22 -9.49 19.21
CA LEU A 131 -10.54 -10.09 17.91
C LEU A 131 -10.21 -11.59 17.89
N ASN A 132 -9.03 -11.99 18.35
CA ASN A 132 -8.63 -13.39 18.37
C ASN A 132 -9.55 -14.24 19.27
N SER A 133 -9.97 -13.70 20.43
CA SER A 133 -10.86 -14.41 21.35
C SER A 133 -12.30 -14.52 20.82
N THR A 134 -12.86 -13.41 20.31
CA THR A 134 -14.22 -13.33 19.76
C THR A 134 -14.36 -14.10 18.45
N PHE A 135 -13.36 -14.05 17.59
CA PHE A 135 -13.37 -14.69 16.27
C PHE A 135 -12.65 -16.04 16.25
N SER A 136 -12.31 -16.63 17.39
CA SER A 136 -11.65 -17.94 17.48
C SER A 136 -12.38 -19.06 16.70
N PHE A 137 -13.72 -19.02 16.67
CA PHE A 137 -14.56 -19.93 15.86
C PHE A 137 -14.57 -19.57 14.37
N VAL A 138 -14.51 -18.28 14.05
CA VAL A 138 -14.50 -17.74 12.68
C VAL A 138 -13.13 -17.95 12.01
N GLY A 139 -12.04 -17.98 12.78
CA GLY A 139 -10.66 -18.10 12.31
C GLY A 139 -10.38 -19.35 11.47
N LYS A 140 -11.13 -20.45 11.66
CA LYS A 140 -10.97 -21.67 10.85
C LYS A 140 -11.78 -21.68 9.55
N PHE A 141 -12.92 -20.99 9.52
CA PHE A 141 -13.89 -21.10 8.42
C PHE A 141 -14.00 -19.87 7.53
N TRP A 142 -13.46 -18.72 7.95
CA TRP A 142 -13.45 -17.50 7.13
C TRP A 142 -12.80 -17.66 5.75
N PRO A 143 -11.72 -18.46 5.54
CA PRO A 143 -11.14 -18.61 4.20
C PRO A 143 -12.11 -19.37 3.28
N ILE A 144 -12.78 -20.41 3.82
CA ILE A 144 -13.78 -21.19 3.09
C ILE A 144 -14.99 -20.32 2.74
N ALA A 145 -15.48 -19.52 3.70
CA ALA A 145 -16.59 -18.60 3.46
C ALA A 145 -16.26 -17.58 2.36
N LEU A 146 -15.05 -16.98 2.37
CA LEU A 146 -14.62 -16.06 1.32
C LEU A 146 -14.48 -16.73 -0.04
N ILE A 147 -13.96 -17.96 -0.10
CA ILE A 147 -13.89 -18.73 -1.35
C ILE A 147 -15.30 -18.96 -1.90
N LEU A 148 -16.24 -19.40 -1.06
CA LEU A 148 -17.63 -19.64 -1.47
C LEU A 148 -18.34 -18.35 -1.93
N ILE A 149 -18.17 -17.25 -1.20
CA ILE A 149 -18.69 -15.93 -1.59
C ILE A 149 -18.07 -15.47 -2.90
N GLY A 150 -16.75 -15.63 -3.07
CA GLY A 150 -16.03 -15.30 -4.29
C GLY A 150 -16.56 -16.08 -5.50
N ILE A 151 -16.71 -17.41 -5.36
CA ILE A 151 -17.29 -18.28 -6.39
C ILE A 151 -18.71 -17.82 -6.73
N TYR A 152 -19.55 -17.59 -5.72
CA TYR A 152 -20.93 -17.13 -5.92
C TYR A 152 -21.00 -15.81 -6.70
N LEU A 153 -20.17 -14.83 -6.36
CA LEU A 153 -20.13 -13.54 -7.05
C LEU A 153 -19.63 -13.66 -8.50
N VAL A 154 -18.69 -14.55 -8.77
CA VAL A 154 -18.19 -14.83 -10.13
C VAL A 154 -19.25 -15.53 -10.98
N THR A 155 -19.99 -16.48 -10.41
CA THR A 155 -21.00 -17.25 -11.15
C THR A 155 -22.29 -16.46 -11.36
N LYS A 156 -22.65 -15.54 -10.47
CA LYS A 156 -23.87 -14.71 -10.59
C LYS A 156 -23.71 -13.49 -11.52
N LYS A 157 -22.50 -13.22 -12.01
CA LYS A 157 -22.24 -12.19 -13.04
C LYS A 157 -22.27 -12.74 -14.47
N LYS A 158 -22.71 -13.99 -14.65
CA LYS A 158 -23.17 -14.51 -15.94
C LYS A 158 -24.69 -14.44 -16.03
#